data_AF-A0A7H0GWD5-F1
#
_entry.id   AF-A0A7H0GWD5-F1
#
_cell.length_a   1.000
_cell.length_b   1.000
_cell.length_c   1.000
_cell.angle_alpha   90.00
_cell.angle_beta   90.00
_cell.angle_gamma   90.00
#
_symmetry.space_group_name_H-M   'P 1'
#
loop_
_entity.id
_entity.type
_entity.pdbx_description
1 polymer ?
#
loop_
_entity_poly.entity_id
_entity_poly.type
_entity_poly.pdbx_seq_one_letter_code
_entity_poly.pdbx_strand_id
1 'polypeptide(L)' 'MLLFFPFPIKAKYFVALYGIYELYAGFKRVPGDNVAHFAHLGGILIGFILLKLWERNRTRMY' A
#
# COMPACT_ATOMS: atom_id res chain seq x y z
N MET A 1 -10.49 -8.04 5.58
CA MET A 1 -10.04 -9.10 6.53
C MET A 1 -8.52 -9.18 6.48
N LEU A 2 -7.84 -9.41 7.60
CA LEU A 2 -6.40 -9.66 7.60
C LEU A 2 -6.16 -11.03 6.93
N LEU A 3 -5.50 -11.00 5.78
CA LEU A 3 -5.09 -12.21 5.07
C LEU A 3 -3.99 -12.90 5.90
N PHE A 4 -4.27 -14.09 6.43
CA PHE A 4 -3.25 -14.90 7.10
C PHE A 4 -2.43 -15.62 6.03
N PHE A 5 -1.22 -15.14 5.76
CA PHE A 5 -0.30 -15.81 4.84
C PHE A 5 0.40 -16.98 5.57
N PRO A 6 0.46 -18.18 4.97
CA PRO A 6 1.11 -19.34 5.58
C PRO A 6 2.65 -19.23 5.65
N PHE A 7 3.22 -18.20 5.03
CA PHE A 7 4.65 -17.89 5.06
C PHE A 7 4.88 -16.37 5.22
N PRO A 8 5.99 -15.95 5.84
CA PRO A 8 6.28 -14.53 6.02
C PRO A 8 6.64 -13.86 4.69
N ILE A 9 5.95 -12.76 4.37
CA ILE A 9 6.22 -11.93 3.18
C ILE A 9 6.79 -10.59 3.65
N LYS A 10 7.88 -10.11 3.04
CA LYS A 10 8.39 -8.78 3.35
C LYS A 10 7.34 -7.72 2.97
N ALA A 11 7.05 -6.79 3.88
CA ALA A 11 6.02 -5.78 3.71
C ALA A 11 6.13 -5.00 2.38
N LYS A 12 7.35 -4.71 1.92
CA LYS A 12 7.60 -4.01 0.65
C LYS A 12 6.95 -4.69 -0.56
N TYR A 13 6.96 -6.04 -0.61
CA TYR A 13 6.39 -6.79 -1.73
C TYR A 13 4.87 -6.83 -1.64
N PHE A 14 4.33 -7.04 -0.43
CA PHE A 14 2.89 -7.04 -0.21
C PHE A 14 2.28 -5.69 -0.58
N VAL A 15 2.84 -4.59 -0.07
CA VAL A 15 2.35 -3.23 -0.35
C VAL A 15 2.48 -2.88 -1.83
N ALA A 16 3.56 -3.28 -2.51
CA ALA A 16 3.74 -3.03 -3.94
C ALA A 16 2.70 -3.78 -4.79
N LEU A 17 2.52 -5.08 -4.54
CA LEU A 17 1.52 -5.90 -5.25
C LEU A 17 0.11 -5.36 -5.00
N TYR A 18 -0.20 -5.02 -3.75
CA TYR A 18 -1.48 -4.46 -3.38
C TYR A 18 -1.73 -3.11 -4.05
N GLY A 19 -0.73 -2.22 -4.10
CA GLY A 19 -0.84 -0.95 -4.83
C GLY A 19 -1.11 -1.13 -6.33
N ILE A 20 -0.45 -2.09 -6.99
CA ILE A 20 -0.72 -2.41 -8.40
C ILE A 20 -2.16 -2.93 -8.57
N TYR A 21 -2.61 -3.81 -7.68
CA TYR A 21 -3.96 -4.34 -7.71
C TYR A 21 -5.01 -3.24 -7.53
N GLU A 22 -4.85 -2.37 -6.53
CA GLU A 22 -5.77 -1.26 -6.26
C GLU A 22 -5.83 -0.27 -7.45
N LEU A 23 -4.69 -0.03 -8.12
CA LEU A 23 -4.66 0.79 -9.34
C LEU A 23 -5.45 0.15 -10.48
N TYR A 24 -5.22 -1.14 -10.73
CA TYR A 24 -5.93 -1.89 -11.76
C TYR A 24 -7.44 -1.93 -11.50
N ALA A 25 -7.84 -2.26 -10.26
CA ALA A 25 -9.25 -2.34 -9.86
C ALA A 25 -9.95 -0.97 -9.89
N GLY A 26 -9.25 0.10 -9.48
CA GLY A 26 -9.78 1.47 -9.57
C GLY A 26 -10.11 1.91 -11.00
N PHE A 27 -9.34 1.46 -12.00
CA PHE A 27 -9.63 1.69 -13.42
C PHE A 27 -10.65 0.70 -13.99
N LYS A 28 -10.57 -0.58 -13.63
CA LYS A 28 -11.53 -1.62 -14.04
C LYS A 28 -12.59 -1.84 -12.98
N ARG A 29 -13.55 -0.92 -12.92
CA ARG A 29 -14.71 -1.03 -12.01
C ARG A 29 -15.59 -2.21 -12.43
N VAL A 30 -15.68 -3.21 -11.55
CA VAL A 30 -16.55 -4.38 -11.74
C VAL A 30 -17.91 -4.10 -11.10
N PRO A 31 -19.04 -4.43 -11.77
CA PRO A 31 -20.36 -4.30 -11.14
C PRO A 31 -20.43 -5.08 -9.82
N GLY A 32 -20.83 -4.41 -8.74
CA GLY A 32 -20.86 -4.98 -7.38
C GLY A 32 -19.61 -4.68 -6.54
N ASP A 33 -18.58 -4.04 -7.13
CA ASP A 33 -17.45 -3.50 -6.37
C ASP A 33 -17.85 -2.20 -5.67
N ASN A 34 -17.78 -2.22 -4.34
CA ASN A 34 -18.08 -1.08 -3.46
C ASN A 34 -16.82 -0.57 -2.73
N VAL A 35 -15.63 -0.97 -3.17
CA VAL A 35 -14.36 -0.60 -2.54
C VAL A 35 -13.85 0.73 -3.10
N ALA A 36 -13.45 1.63 -2.21
CA ALA A 36 -12.86 2.91 -2.58
C ALA A 36 -11.36 2.77 -2.94
N HIS A 37 -11.06 2.16 -4.09
CA HIS A 37 -9.70 1.81 -4.50
C HIS A 37 -8.69 2.99 -4.51
N PHE A 38 -9.14 4.18 -4.94
CA PHE A 38 -8.30 5.37 -4.93
C PHE A 38 -7.95 5.87 -3.52
N ALA A 39 -8.81 5.60 -2.52
CA ALA A 39 -8.50 5.92 -1.13
C ALA A 39 -7.37 5.02 -0.59
N HIS A 40 -7.36 3.73 -0.94
CA HIS A 40 -6.25 2.84 -0.61
C HIS A 40 -4.96 3.25 -1.30
N LEU A 41 -4.99 3.61 -2.59
CA LEU A 41 -3.81 4.14 -3.30
C LEU A 41 -3.26 5.40 -2.64
N GLY A 42 -4.15 6.32 -2.24
CA GLY A 42 -3.78 7.51 -1.47
C GLY A 42 -3.09 7.14 -0.15
N GLY A 43 -3.65 6.17 0.61
CA GLY A 43 -3.05 5.67 1.84
C GLY A 43 -1.66 5.06 1.64
N ILE A 44 -1.47 4.27 0.57
CA ILE A 44 -0.17 3.67 0.21
C ILE A 44 0.85 4.77 -0.12
N LEU A 45 0.46 5.78 -0.91
CA LEU A 45 1.32 6.89 -1.29
C LEU A 45 1.75 7.72 -0.08
N ILE A 46 0.78 8.15 0.74
CA ILE A 46 1.07 8.95 1.95
C ILE A 46 1.90 8.14 2.95
N GLY A 47 1.59 6.86 3.15
CA GLY A 47 2.39 5.97 4.00
C GLY A 47 3.84 5.86 3.53
N PHE A 48 4.07 5.76 2.22
CA PHE A 48 5.42 5.76 1.65
C PHE A 48 6.16 7.08 1.89
N ILE A 49 5.49 8.23 1.71
CA ILE A 49 6.07 9.55 1.98
C ILE A 49 6.44 9.67 3.47
N LEU A 50 5.56 9.26 4.38
CA LEU A 50 5.83 9.29 5.82
C LEU A 50 7.03 8.42 6.20
N LEU A 51 7.14 7.21 5.63
CA LEU A 51 8.29 6.34 5.84
C LEU A 51 9.60 6.99 5.37
N LYS A 52 9.60 7.62 4.19
CA LYS A 52 10.75 8.36 3.65
C LYS A 52 11.15 9.54 4.54
N LEU A 53 10.18 10.31 5.03
CA LEU A 53 10.44 11.44 5.94
C LEU A 53 11.03 10.96 7.27
N TRP A 54 10.51 9.86 7.82
CA TRP A 54 11.04 9.27 9.05
C TRP A 54 12.47 8.75 8.85
N GLU A 55 12.73 8.03 7.77
CA GLU A 55 14.07 7.50 7.45
C GLU A 55 15.11 8.62 7.35
N ARG A 56 14.76 9.72 6.67
CA ARG A 56 15.63 10.90 6.54
C ARG A 56 15.98 11.51 7.90
N ASN A 57 15.05 11.52 8.84
CA ASN A 57 15.30 12.04 10.20
C ASN A 57 16.12 11.06 11.05
N ARG A 58 16.03 9.74 10.81
CA ARG A 58 16.92 8.76 11.47
C ARG A 58 18.38 8.89 11.03
N THR A 59 18.64 9.17 9.76
CA THR A 59 20.01 9.40 9.25
C THR A 59 20.66 10.70 9.73
N ARG A 60 19.88 11.62 10.31
CA ARG A 60 20.39 12.93 10.80
C ARG A 60 20.80 12.91 12.28
N MET A 61 20.58 11.79 12.97
CA MET A 61 20.87 11.61 14.41
C MET A 61 22.19 10.86 14.66
N TYR A 62 23.07 10.79 13.65
CA TYR A 62 24.45 10.30 13.76
C TYR A 62 25.42 11.41 13.35
#